data_AF-A0A949RCI1-F1
#
_entry.id   AF-A0A949RCI1-F1
#
_cell.length_a   1.000
_cell.length_b   1.000
_cell.length_c   1.000
_cell.angle_alpha   90.00
_cell.angle_beta   90.00
_cell.angle_gamma   90.00
#
_symmetry.space_group_name_H-M   'P 1'
#
loop_
_entity.id
_entity.type
_entity.pdbx_description
1 polymer ?
#
loop_
_entity_poly.entity_id
_entity_poly.type
_entity_poly.pdbx_seq_one_letter_code
_entity_poly.pdbx_strand_id
1 'polypeptide(L)'
;MSTPTLRPAALVLSAALLAAGMASCKPKKKIAENNTQPPPNEVEVVVLCSGPEYFTNKDYFRANAVGESMDQQTAKSKALNAARGQLAADINTAVKRVVDNYVNSRELNNKEEIAERFEGLTREVTDQRLSGTRTICEKLTKTPQNTYKSYLAIELSAQDLLSEYNERLSQDERLRIDYDYEKFKETFDKEMEKLKNEH
;
A
#
# COMPACT_ATOMS: atom_id res chain seq x y z
N MET A 1 39.68 44.65 -59.36
CA MET A 1 40.24 44.04 -60.59
C MET A 1 41.32 43.07 -60.19
N SER A 2 41.37 41.94 -60.89
CA SER A 2 42.51 40.99 -60.98
C SER A 2 42.62 39.91 -59.89
N THR A 3 42.04 38.75 -60.19
CA THR A 3 42.65 37.43 -59.96
C THR A 3 43.96 37.31 -60.76
N PRO A 4 44.90 36.42 -60.42
CA PRO A 4 44.88 35.05 -60.99
C PRO A 4 45.52 33.95 -60.06
N THR A 5 44.99 32.71 -60.01
CA THR A 5 45.53 31.42 -60.58
C THR A 5 46.95 31.02 -60.09
N LEU A 6 47.38 29.76 -59.83
CA LEU A 6 46.98 28.40 -60.25
C LEU A 6 47.87 27.37 -59.46
N ARG A 7 47.27 26.30 -58.89
CA ARG A 7 47.65 24.83 -58.86
C ARG A 7 49.10 24.30 -58.60
N PRO A 8 49.33 22.98 -58.32
CA PRO A 8 48.70 21.99 -57.41
C PRO A 8 49.72 20.96 -56.80
N ALA A 9 49.20 19.83 -56.24
CA ALA A 9 49.87 18.57 -55.80
C ALA A 9 50.29 18.51 -54.31
N ALA A 10 50.06 17.46 -53.51
CA ALA A 10 49.50 16.12 -53.66
C ALA A 10 48.85 15.74 -52.30
N LEU A 11 47.60 15.28 -52.21
CA LEU A 11 47.14 13.89 -52.32
C LEU A 11 47.86 12.90 -51.38
N VAL A 12 47.40 12.82 -50.13
CA VAL A 12 47.35 11.55 -49.38
C VAL A 12 45.95 11.42 -48.79
N LEU A 13 45.24 10.44 -49.34
CA LEU A 13 43.88 10.03 -49.01
C LEU A 13 43.98 9.03 -47.86
N SER A 14 43.49 9.39 -46.67
CA SER A 14 43.26 8.41 -45.59
C SER A 14 41.78 8.42 -45.22
N ALA A 15 41.22 7.22 -45.32
CA ALA A 15 39.81 6.91 -45.45
C ALA A 15 38.96 7.22 -44.21
N ALA A 16 37.69 7.46 -44.52
CA ALA A 16 36.58 7.67 -43.60
C ALA A 16 36.35 6.50 -42.63
N LEU A 17 36.00 6.84 -41.39
CA LEU A 17 35.11 6.04 -40.54
C LEU A 17 34.17 7.01 -39.81
N LEU A 18 33.02 7.29 -40.44
CA LEU A 18 31.81 7.75 -39.77
C LEU A 18 31.09 6.50 -39.25
N ALA A 19 31.02 6.35 -37.93
CA ALA A 19 30.07 5.44 -37.28
C ALA A 19 29.35 6.20 -36.16
N ALA A 20 28.05 6.32 -36.36
CA ALA A 20 27.07 6.84 -35.40
C ALA A 20 26.99 5.97 -34.15
N GLY A 21 26.60 6.57 -33.02
CA GLY A 21 26.25 5.83 -31.82
C GLY A 21 25.95 6.72 -30.62
N MET A 22 24.69 7.12 -30.48
CA MET A 22 24.18 7.73 -29.25
C MET A 22 24.23 6.69 -28.12
N ALA A 23 24.92 7.02 -27.03
CA ALA A 23 24.78 6.32 -25.75
C ALA A 23 25.10 7.25 -24.59
N SER A 24 24.38 8.38 -24.48
CA SER A 24 24.28 9.09 -23.19
C SER A 24 23.29 8.35 -22.28
N CYS A 25 23.63 7.12 -21.93
CA CYS A 25 23.05 6.44 -20.77
C CYS A 25 23.66 7.08 -19.53
N LYS A 26 22.97 8.06 -18.95
CA LYS A 26 23.19 8.40 -17.54
C LYS A 26 23.04 7.10 -16.74
N PRO A 27 24.03 6.69 -15.93
CA PRO A 27 23.80 5.58 -15.02
C PRO A 27 22.62 5.98 -14.13
N LYS A 28 21.58 5.14 -14.13
CA LYS A 28 20.50 5.21 -13.17
C LYS A 28 21.16 5.39 -11.81
N LYS A 29 20.88 6.52 -11.14
CA LYS A 29 21.18 6.67 -9.72
C LYS A 29 20.64 5.40 -9.08
N LYS A 30 21.55 4.56 -8.57
CA LYS A 30 21.20 3.59 -7.55
C LYS A 30 20.41 4.40 -6.53
N ILE A 31 19.17 3.99 -6.27
CA ILE A 31 18.41 4.49 -5.13
C ILE A 31 19.38 4.35 -3.97
N ALA A 32 19.78 5.48 -3.38
CA ALA A 32 20.72 5.47 -2.29
C ALA A 32 20.07 4.64 -1.18
N GLU A 33 20.65 3.49 -0.86
CA GLU A 33 20.49 2.90 0.46
C GLU A 33 20.96 3.98 1.43
N ASN A 34 20.00 4.66 2.04
CA ASN A 34 20.27 5.65 3.05
C ASN A 34 20.73 4.89 4.30
N ASN A 35 22.00 4.49 4.32
CA ASN A 35 22.68 3.91 5.48
C ASN A 35 22.80 5.01 6.55
N THR A 36 21.68 5.35 7.14
CA THR A 36 21.62 6.18 8.34
C THR A 36 21.90 5.21 9.48
N GLN A 37 23.15 5.17 9.95
CA GLN A 37 23.46 4.40 11.14
C GLN A 37 22.64 4.96 12.32
N PRO A 38 22.15 4.10 13.24
CA PRO A 38 21.47 4.54 14.44
C PRO A 38 22.31 5.59 15.19
N PRO A 39 21.68 6.57 15.86
CA PRO A 39 22.38 7.51 16.73
C PRO A 39 23.30 6.80 17.73
N PRO A 40 24.35 7.47 18.22
CA PRO A 40 25.21 6.90 19.27
C PRO A 40 24.38 6.44 20.47
N ASN A 41 24.59 5.19 20.89
CA ASN A 41 23.86 4.46 21.95
C ASN A 41 22.50 3.87 21.56
N GLU A 42 22.13 3.88 20.28
CA GLU A 42 20.96 3.15 19.78
C GLU A 42 21.41 1.87 19.06
N VAL A 43 20.65 0.80 19.23
CA VAL A 43 20.86 -0.47 18.53
C VAL A 43 19.67 -0.70 17.61
N GLU A 44 19.95 -0.95 16.34
CA GLU A 44 18.90 -1.30 15.37
C GLU A 44 18.23 -2.61 15.77
N VAL A 45 16.90 -2.61 15.82
CA VAL A 45 16.09 -3.79 16.12
C VAL A 45 15.36 -4.22 14.85
N VAL A 46 15.75 -5.39 14.32
CA VAL A 46 15.03 -6.01 13.20
C VAL A 46 13.72 -6.61 13.71
N VAL A 47 12.60 -6.13 13.17
CA VAL A 47 11.27 -6.65 13.50
C VAL A 47 10.84 -7.68 12.47
N LEU A 48 10.59 -8.92 12.90
CA LEU A 48 10.13 -9.99 12.03
C LEU A 48 8.70 -9.73 11.53
N CYS A 49 8.38 -10.17 10.32
CA CYS A 49 7.08 -9.94 9.67
C CYS A 49 6.71 -8.44 9.59
N SER A 50 7.72 -7.59 9.41
CA SER A 50 7.57 -6.14 9.24
C SER A 50 8.47 -5.65 8.12
N GLY A 51 8.06 -4.57 7.45
CA GLY A 51 8.75 -4.02 6.29
C GLY A 51 7.83 -3.77 5.10
N PRO A 52 8.36 -3.17 4.02
CA PRO A 52 7.58 -2.78 2.83
C PRO A 52 6.75 -3.90 2.21
N GLU A 53 7.21 -5.14 2.29
CA GLU A 53 6.47 -6.31 1.78
C GLU A 53 5.20 -6.63 2.58
N TYR A 54 5.08 -6.13 3.81
CA TYR A 54 3.93 -6.31 4.69
C TYR A 54 3.04 -5.07 4.80
N PHE A 55 3.37 -3.98 4.10
CA PHE A 55 2.53 -2.78 4.07
C PHE A 55 1.31 -2.96 3.18
N THR A 56 0.25 -2.22 3.53
CA THR A 56 -0.97 -2.12 2.71
C THR A 56 -0.60 -1.66 1.30
N ASN A 57 -1.24 -2.25 0.30
CA ASN A 57 -1.09 -1.87 -1.09
C ASN A 57 -2.47 -1.77 -1.75
N LYS A 58 -2.50 -1.51 -3.07
CA LYS A 58 -3.76 -1.34 -3.81
C LYS A 58 -4.71 -2.55 -3.75
N ASP A 59 -4.19 -3.76 -3.54
CA ASP A 59 -4.95 -5.01 -3.63
C ASP A 59 -5.28 -5.58 -2.23
N TYR A 60 -4.49 -5.24 -1.21
CA TYR A 60 -4.59 -5.82 0.12
C TYR A 60 -4.39 -4.80 1.23
N PHE A 61 -5.33 -4.79 2.19
CA PHE A 61 -5.08 -4.24 3.52
C PHE A 61 -4.20 -5.20 4.30
N ARG A 62 -3.19 -4.68 4.98
CA ARG A 62 -2.26 -5.48 5.76
C ARG A 62 -1.98 -4.85 7.11
N ALA A 63 -1.83 -5.70 8.10
CA ALA A 63 -1.41 -5.32 9.43
C ALA A 63 -0.50 -6.41 10.01
N ASN A 64 0.43 -5.99 10.84
CA ASN A 64 1.30 -6.88 11.59
C ASN A 64 1.25 -6.58 13.08
N ALA A 65 1.52 -7.60 13.89
CA ALA A 65 1.62 -7.46 15.33
C ALA A 65 2.49 -8.54 15.95
N VAL A 66 2.85 -8.31 17.21
CA VAL A 66 3.59 -9.26 18.04
C VAL A 66 2.80 -9.57 19.31
N GLY A 67 2.82 -10.83 19.72
CA GLY A 67 2.24 -11.29 20.97
C GLY A 67 3.24 -12.11 21.78
N GLU A 68 3.28 -11.87 23.09
CA GLU A 68 4.18 -12.59 24.00
C GLU A 68 3.40 -13.33 25.10
N SER A 69 3.80 -14.58 25.38
CA SER A 69 3.22 -15.41 26.45
C SER A 69 4.15 -16.56 26.83
N MET A 70 3.98 -17.11 28.03
CA MET A 70 4.61 -18.38 28.42
C MET A 70 4.08 -19.58 27.62
N ASP A 71 2.86 -19.46 27.07
CA ASP A 71 2.23 -20.46 26.22
C ASP A 71 2.29 -20.03 24.74
N GLN A 72 2.76 -20.92 23.87
CA GLN A 72 2.94 -20.65 22.45
C GLN A 72 1.62 -20.28 21.76
N GLN A 73 0.53 -20.99 22.06
CA GLN A 73 -0.76 -20.75 21.42
C GLN A 73 -1.33 -19.39 21.84
N THR A 74 -1.19 -19.04 23.12
CA THR A 74 -1.58 -17.75 23.66
C THR A 74 -0.78 -16.61 23.05
N ALA A 75 0.54 -16.78 22.84
CA ALA A 75 1.38 -15.78 22.17
C ALA A 75 0.87 -15.52 20.74
N LYS A 76 0.55 -16.59 20.00
CA LYS A 76 -0.04 -16.52 18.66
C LYS A 76 -1.40 -15.82 18.66
N SER A 77 -2.31 -16.21 19.55
CA SER A 77 -3.64 -15.59 19.66
C SER A 77 -3.56 -14.10 19.98
N LYS A 78 -2.64 -13.69 20.86
CA LYS A 78 -2.39 -12.27 21.15
C LYS A 78 -1.95 -11.51 19.90
N ALA A 79 -0.97 -12.04 19.16
CA ALA A 79 -0.48 -11.43 17.94
C ALA A 79 -1.60 -11.30 16.89
N LEU A 80 -2.37 -12.37 16.68
CA LEU A 80 -3.47 -12.38 15.71
C LEU A 80 -4.57 -11.37 16.06
N ASN A 81 -4.97 -11.30 17.33
CA ASN A 81 -6.00 -10.36 17.76
C ASN A 81 -5.54 -8.91 17.66
N ALA A 82 -4.28 -8.63 18.01
CA ALA A 82 -3.70 -7.30 17.86
C ALA A 82 -3.63 -6.90 16.38
N ALA A 83 -3.16 -7.79 15.50
CA ALA A 83 -3.09 -7.52 14.06
C ALA A 83 -4.49 -7.29 13.46
N ARG A 84 -5.49 -8.07 13.87
CA ARG A 84 -6.89 -7.86 13.45
C ARG A 84 -7.45 -6.53 13.93
N GLY A 85 -7.16 -6.14 15.17
CA GLY A 85 -7.56 -4.85 15.71
C GLY A 85 -6.98 -3.68 14.92
N GLN A 86 -5.68 -3.75 14.60
CA GLN A 86 -5.02 -2.74 13.76
C GLN A 86 -5.63 -2.71 12.35
N LEU A 87 -5.78 -3.87 11.71
CA LEU A 87 -6.37 -4.00 10.39
C LEU A 87 -7.78 -3.39 10.33
N ALA A 88 -8.60 -3.63 11.36
CA ALA A 88 -9.94 -3.07 11.47
C ALA A 88 -9.92 -1.55 11.54
N ALA A 89 -9.03 -0.98 12.36
CA ALA A 89 -8.88 0.46 12.49
C ALA A 89 -8.44 1.11 11.17
N ASP A 90 -7.51 0.48 10.46
CA ASP A 90 -6.99 0.96 9.18
C ASP A 90 -8.08 0.90 8.10
N ILE A 91 -8.82 -0.21 8.01
CA ILE A 91 -9.95 -0.36 7.09
C ILE A 91 -11.02 0.68 7.38
N ASN A 92 -11.45 0.83 8.64
CA ASN A 92 -12.49 1.79 9.02
C ASN A 92 -12.07 3.22 8.67
N THR A 93 -10.79 3.56 8.87
CA THR A 93 -10.24 4.86 8.49
C THR A 93 -10.24 5.06 6.98
N ALA A 94 -9.80 4.06 6.23
CA ALA A 94 -9.78 4.09 4.77
C ALA A 94 -11.19 4.26 4.18
N VAL A 95 -12.13 3.43 4.62
CA VAL A 95 -13.51 3.44 4.13
C VAL A 95 -14.21 4.73 4.53
N LYS A 96 -13.95 5.28 5.73
CA LYS A 96 -14.46 6.61 6.10
C LYS A 96 -14.02 7.68 5.10
N ARG A 97 -12.73 7.71 4.71
CA ARG A 97 -12.26 8.65 3.67
C ARG A 97 -12.97 8.43 2.33
N VAL A 98 -13.21 7.18 1.95
CA VAL A 98 -13.97 6.83 0.73
C VAL A 98 -15.38 7.40 0.79
N VAL A 99 -16.09 7.21 1.91
CA VAL A 99 -17.46 7.67 2.12
C VAL A 99 -17.51 9.20 2.12
N ASP A 100 -16.62 9.86 2.85
CA ASP A 100 -16.54 11.33 2.90
C ASP A 100 -16.32 11.91 1.49
N ASN A 101 -15.40 11.32 0.72
CA ASN A 101 -15.13 11.76 -0.65
C ASN A 101 -16.28 11.44 -1.61
N TYR A 102 -16.93 10.28 -1.45
CA TYR A 102 -18.08 9.87 -2.25
C TYR A 102 -19.27 10.81 -2.03
N VAL A 103 -19.66 11.06 -0.78
CA VAL A 103 -20.78 11.94 -0.41
C VAL A 103 -20.52 13.40 -0.81
N ASN A 104 -19.28 13.88 -0.71
CA ASN A 104 -18.92 15.23 -1.13
C ASN A 104 -18.90 15.41 -2.64
N SER A 105 -18.57 14.36 -3.40
CA SER A 105 -18.58 14.39 -4.87
C SER A 105 -19.99 14.38 -5.48
N ARG A 106 -21.02 14.10 -4.67
CA ARG A 106 -22.42 13.99 -5.09
C ARG A 106 -23.26 15.13 -4.51
N GLU A 107 -24.23 15.60 -5.29
CA GLU A 107 -25.30 16.50 -4.80
C GLU A 107 -26.41 15.68 -4.13
N LEU A 108 -26.10 15.10 -2.96
CA LEU A 108 -27.08 14.36 -2.16
C LEU A 108 -27.85 15.34 -1.26
N ASN A 109 -29.17 15.19 -1.20
CA ASN A 109 -30.02 16.02 -0.32
C ASN A 109 -29.87 15.63 1.16
N ASN A 110 -29.50 14.38 1.46
CA ASN A 110 -29.47 13.81 2.82
C ASN A 110 -28.05 13.33 3.21
N LYS A 111 -27.02 14.16 3.01
CA LYS A 111 -25.60 13.79 3.20
C LYS A 111 -25.30 13.18 4.57
N GLU A 112 -25.86 13.75 5.64
CA GLU A 112 -25.62 13.34 7.02
C GLU A 112 -26.20 11.94 7.31
N GLU A 113 -27.49 11.73 7.02
CA GLU A 113 -28.15 10.40 7.16
C GLU A 113 -27.41 9.32 6.37
N ILE A 114 -26.95 9.66 5.16
CA ILE A 114 -26.19 8.75 4.30
C ILE A 114 -24.86 8.40 4.95
N ALA A 115 -24.07 9.39 5.37
CA ALA A 115 -22.77 9.17 6.01
C ALA A 115 -22.89 8.31 7.28
N GLU A 116 -23.90 8.56 8.13
CA GLU A 116 -24.14 7.76 9.33
C GLU A 116 -24.48 6.30 9.02
N ARG A 117 -25.35 6.05 8.02
CA ARG A 117 -25.66 4.69 7.58
C ARG A 117 -24.43 3.97 7.04
N PHE A 118 -23.63 4.67 6.24
CA PHE A 118 -22.35 4.16 5.76
C PHE A 118 -21.41 3.81 6.92
N GLU A 119 -21.28 4.64 7.95
CA GLU A 119 -20.43 4.35 9.11
C GLU A 119 -20.90 3.08 9.86
N GLY A 120 -22.21 2.92 10.05
CA GLY A 120 -22.79 1.73 10.68
C GLY A 120 -22.49 0.45 9.90
N LEU A 121 -22.77 0.45 8.60
CA LEU A 121 -22.50 -0.68 7.71
C LEU A 121 -21.00 -0.96 7.58
N THR A 122 -20.18 0.09 7.63
CA THR A 122 -18.71 -0.01 7.57
C THR A 122 -18.19 -0.89 8.70
N ARG A 123 -18.61 -0.58 9.94
CA ARG A 123 -18.21 -1.35 11.12
C ARG A 123 -18.67 -2.80 11.03
N GLU A 124 -19.94 -3.04 10.67
CA GLU A 124 -20.49 -4.39 10.58
C GLU A 124 -19.69 -5.27 9.59
N VAL A 125 -19.49 -4.77 8.37
CA VAL A 125 -18.77 -5.51 7.32
C VAL A 125 -17.31 -5.73 7.72
N THR A 126 -16.63 -4.71 8.24
CA THR A 126 -15.24 -4.86 8.71
C THR A 126 -15.15 -5.99 9.74
N ASP A 127 -15.97 -5.96 10.78
CA ASP A 127 -15.95 -6.95 11.86
C ASP A 127 -16.23 -8.38 11.36
N GLN A 128 -17.17 -8.53 10.42
CA GLN A 128 -17.46 -9.82 9.78
C GLN A 128 -16.28 -10.35 8.96
N ARG A 129 -15.60 -9.48 8.20
CA ARG A 129 -14.51 -9.88 7.29
C ARG A 129 -13.16 -10.08 8.00
N LEU A 130 -12.94 -9.58 9.23
CA LEU A 130 -11.73 -9.85 10.01
C LEU A 130 -11.51 -11.34 10.30
N SER A 131 -12.56 -12.15 10.26
CA SER A 131 -12.47 -13.61 10.36
C SER A 131 -11.80 -14.24 9.13
N GLY A 132 -11.96 -13.63 7.95
CA GLY A 132 -11.46 -14.10 6.65
C GLY A 132 -10.03 -13.64 6.30
N THR A 133 -9.31 -13.05 7.24
CA THR A 133 -7.92 -12.62 7.05
C THR A 133 -6.99 -13.80 6.79
N ARG A 134 -6.04 -13.64 5.87
CA ARG A 134 -5.00 -14.63 5.58
C ARG A 134 -3.70 -14.26 6.27
N THR A 135 -3.04 -15.22 6.92
CA THR A 135 -1.67 -15.02 7.42
C THR A 135 -0.67 -15.09 6.28
N ILE A 136 0.14 -14.05 6.12
CA ILE A 136 1.20 -13.97 5.09
C ILE A 136 2.61 -14.10 5.66
N CYS A 137 2.77 -13.90 6.96
CA CYS A 137 4.00 -14.21 7.68
C CYS A 137 3.67 -14.63 9.10
N GLU A 138 4.34 -15.67 9.58
CA GLU A 138 4.31 -16.11 10.98
C GLU A 138 5.72 -16.54 11.38
N LYS A 139 6.25 -15.95 12.46
CA LYS A 139 7.52 -16.33 13.06
C LYS A 139 7.34 -16.46 14.56
N LEU A 140 7.74 -17.61 15.09
CA LEU A 140 7.75 -17.86 16.53
C LEU A 140 9.19 -17.85 17.03
N THR A 141 9.43 -17.14 18.12
CA THR A 141 10.73 -17.10 18.79
C THR A 141 10.54 -17.39 20.27
N LYS A 142 11.63 -17.82 20.93
CA LYS A 142 11.68 -18.05 22.37
C LYS A 142 12.67 -17.07 22.98
N THR A 143 12.25 -16.35 24.01
CA THR A 143 13.08 -15.36 24.69
C THR A 143 14.03 -16.03 25.70
N PRO A 144 15.09 -15.34 26.14
CA PRO A 144 15.92 -15.79 27.25
C PRO A 144 15.14 -16.01 28.56
N GLN A 145 13.99 -15.33 28.72
CA GLN A 145 13.08 -15.46 29.87
C GLN A 145 12.13 -16.66 29.75
N ASN A 146 12.34 -17.55 28.77
CA ASN A 146 11.53 -18.75 28.55
C ASN A 146 10.06 -18.46 28.16
N THR A 147 9.78 -17.26 27.64
CA THR A 147 8.51 -16.89 27.00
C THR A 147 8.59 -17.06 25.48
N TYR A 148 7.44 -17.14 24.81
CA TYR A 148 7.31 -17.19 23.36
C TYR A 148 6.84 -15.85 22.82
N LYS A 149 7.48 -15.37 21.76
CA LYS A 149 7.04 -14.21 20.96
C LYS A 149 6.61 -14.68 19.58
N SER A 150 5.36 -14.41 19.22
CA SER A 150 4.80 -14.67 17.88
C SER A 150 4.70 -13.36 17.12
N TYR A 151 5.39 -13.27 15.98
CA TYR A 151 5.33 -12.19 15.02
C TYR A 151 4.45 -12.63 13.87
N LEU A 152 3.48 -11.81 13.48
CA LEU A 152 2.49 -12.17 12.47
C LEU A 152 2.18 -10.96 11.60
N ALA A 153 2.06 -11.20 10.29
CA ALA A 153 1.44 -10.29 9.36
C ALA A 153 0.23 -10.99 8.70
N ILE A 154 -0.88 -10.27 8.60
CA ILE A 154 -2.11 -10.72 7.96
C ILE A 154 -2.51 -9.78 6.84
N GLU A 155 -3.30 -10.30 5.91
CA GLU A 155 -3.90 -9.52 4.84
C GLU A 155 -5.39 -9.80 4.66
N LEU A 156 -6.10 -8.80 4.16
CA LEU A 156 -7.48 -8.91 3.68
C LEU A 156 -7.56 -8.30 2.28
N SER A 157 -8.24 -9.00 1.37
CA SER A 157 -8.47 -8.56 0.00
C SER A 157 -9.30 -7.28 -0.01
N ALA A 158 -8.77 -6.21 -0.62
CA ALA A 158 -9.50 -4.95 -0.77
C ALA A 158 -10.73 -5.14 -1.67
N GLN A 159 -10.63 -6.00 -2.69
CA GLN A 159 -11.74 -6.30 -3.60
C GLN A 159 -12.84 -7.13 -2.92
N ASP A 160 -12.49 -8.06 -2.05
CA ASP A 160 -13.47 -8.86 -1.31
C ASP A 160 -14.26 -7.94 -0.37
N LEU A 161 -13.55 -7.02 0.29
CA LEU A 161 -14.16 -6.02 1.16
C LEU A 161 -15.07 -5.06 0.38
N LEU A 162 -14.61 -4.54 -0.76
CA LEU A 162 -15.40 -3.70 -1.65
C LEU A 162 -16.68 -4.41 -2.14
N SER A 163 -16.57 -5.69 -2.48
CA SER A 163 -17.71 -6.50 -2.93
C SER A 163 -18.75 -6.67 -1.81
N GLU A 164 -18.30 -6.94 -0.58
CA GLU A 164 -19.17 -7.04 0.59
C GLU A 164 -19.84 -5.70 0.92
N TYR A 165 -19.10 -4.59 0.86
CA TYR A 165 -19.70 -3.26 1.00
C TYR A 165 -20.77 -3.02 -0.07
N ASN A 166 -20.47 -3.28 -1.33
CA ASN A 166 -21.44 -3.13 -2.41
C ASN A 166 -22.71 -3.94 -2.17
N GLU A 167 -22.59 -5.19 -1.73
CA GLU A 167 -23.74 -6.03 -1.40
C GLU A 167 -24.59 -5.42 -0.29
N ARG A 168 -23.98 -5.02 0.83
CA ARG A 168 -24.72 -4.42 1.96
C ARG A 168 -25.34 -3.07 1.63
N LEU A 169 -24.60 -2.21 0.93
CA LEU A 169 -25.07 -0.88 0.53
C LEU A 169 -26.20 -0.95 -0.50
N SER A 170 -26.12 -1.89 -1.44
CA SER A 170 -27.15 -2.12 -2.46
C SER A 170 -28.44 -2.72 -1.88
N GLN A 171 -28.39 -3.31 -0.68
CA GLN A 171 -29.56 -3.84 0.02
C GLN A 171 -30.19 -2.82 0.97
N ASP A 172 -29.50 -1.74 1.34
CA ASP A 172 -30.04 -0.69 2.20
C ASP A 172 -31.07 0.17 1.46
N GLU A 173 -32.28 0.27 2.01
CA GLU A 173 -33.42 0.93 1.38
C GLU A 173 -33.19 2.42 1.07
N ARG A 174 -32.36 3.11 1.86
CA ARG A 174 -32.06 4.53 1.67
C ARG A 174 -30.87 4.74 0.77
N LEU A 175 -29.81 3.95 0.96
CA LEU A 175 -28.59 4.11 0.17
C LEU A 175 -28.81 3.68 -1.28
N ARG A 176 -29.56 2.61 -1.56
CA ARG A 176 -29.76 2.08 -2.92
C ARG A 176 -30.33 3.09 -3.91
N ILE A 177 -31.09 4.09 -3.46
CA ILE A 177 -31.68 5.11 -4.34
C ILE A 177 -30.58 6.00 -4.95
N ASP A 178 -29.59 6.38 -4.15
CA ASP A 178 -28.56 7.34 -4.52
C ASP A 178 -27.17 6.69 -4.74
N TYR A 179 -27.05 5.40 -4.44
CA TYR A 179 -25.80 4.63 -4.51
C TYR A 179 -25.41 4.31 -5.96
N ASP A 180 -24.20 4.74 -6.31
CA ASP A 180 -23.55 4.49 -7.59
C ASP A 180 -22.30 3.68 -7.34
N TYR A 181 -22.38 2.38 -7.63
CA TYR A 181 -21.29 1.44 -7.39
C TYR A 181 -20.01 1.83 -8.13
N GLU A 182 -20.11 2.26 -9.39
CA GLU A 182 -18.93 2.62 -10.19
C GLU A 182 -18.22 3.85 -9.60
N LYS A 183 -18.98 4.85 -9.14
CA LYS A 183 -18.42 6.03 -8.46
C LYS A 183 -17.82 5.68 -7.10
N PHE A 184 -18.47 4.80 -6.34
CA PHE A 184 -17.96 4.33 -5.06
C PHE A 184 -16.65 3.55 -5.25
N LYS A 185 -16.64 2.60 -6.19
CA LYS A 185 -15.45 1.83 -6.58
C LYS A 185 -14.31 2.72 -7.05
N GLU A 186 -14.59 3.70 -7.92
CA GLU A 186 -13.60 4.67 -8.39
C GLU A 186 -12.97 5.43 -7.22
N THR A 187 -13.79 5.82 -6.24
CA THR A 187 -13.32 6.52 -5.03
C THR A 187 -12.51 5.60 -4.13
N PHE A 188 -12.96 4.37 -3.95
CA PHE A 188 -12.28 3.32 -3.19
C PHE A 188 -10.89 3.04 -3.76
N ASP A 189 -10.79 2.76 -5.06
CA ASP A 189 -9.52 2.47 -5.73
C ASP A 189 -8.54 3.64 -5.62
N LYS A 190 -9.03 4.89 -5.70
CA LYS A 190 -8.22 6.10 -5.50
C LYS A 190 -7.67 6.21 -4.08
N GLU A 191 -8.48 5.92 -3.07
CA GLU A 191 -8.02 5.93 -1.68
C GLU A 191 -7.02 4.80 -1.41
N MET A 192 -7.22 3.61 -2.00
CA MET A 192 -6.25 2.51 -1.89
C MET A 192 -4.90 2.85 -2.52
N GLU A 193 -4.89 3.53 -3.66
CA GLU A 193 -3.63 3.99 -4.27
C GLU A 193 -2.96 5.07 -3.42
N LYS A 194 -3.71 5.93 -2.72
CA LYS A 194 -3.13 6.89 -1.76
C LYS A 194 -2.51 6.17 -0.56
N LEU A 195 -3.22 5.22 0.05
CA LEU A 195 -2.74 4.45 1.20
C LEU A 195 -1.43 3.73 0.91
N LYS A 196 -1.30 3.16 -0.29
CA LYS A 196 -0.05 2.55 -0.76
C LYS A 196 1.14 3.51 -0.73
N ASN A 197 0.91 4.80 -0.92
CA ASN A 197 1.96 5.84 -0.95
C ASN A 197 2.19 6.50 0.43
N GLU A 198 1.47 6.10 1.48
CA GLU A 198 1.65 6.59 2.85
C GLU A 198 2.81 5.88 3.60
N HIS A 199 3.43 4.88 2.97
CA HIS A 199 4.55 4.10 3.49
C HIS A 199 5.75 4.09 2.54
#